data_AF-A0A158NF48-F1
#
_entry.id   AF-A0A158NF48-F1
#
_cell.length_a   1.000
_cell.length_b   1.000
_cell.length_c   1.000
_cell.angle_alpha   90.00
_cell.angle_beta   90.00
_cell.angle_gamma   90.00
#
_symmetry.space_group_name_H-M   'P 1'
#
loop_
_entity.id
_entity.type
_entity.pdbx_description
1 polymer ?
#
loop_
_entity_poly.entity_id
_entity_poly.type
_entity_poly.pdbx_seq_one_letter_code
_entity_poly.pdbx_strand_id
1 'polypeptide(L)'
;MDIDADTCLKEWNDLVQDYKELEALNREYILKLEEIGELQAKCIKGISHQKYRMGVISKSLKQLNTKETQEELQKSMTRREQQLREIEQTLPKSNGIYLQIILGSVNVSILNKSDKFKYKDEYEKFKLVLSVIGFVLSVLNLFTNIRTLELSFMFLLVWYYCTLTIRESILKVNGSRIKGWWRFHHFLSTVVSGVLLVWPNTGPWYQFRNQFMWFNVYISVVQYLQFRYQRGVLYRLKALGERDNMDITIEGFHSWMWRGLSFLLPFLFAGYLFQLYNAYTLYELAYHPEATWHVPVLSAMFLVLFLGNTTTTIMVIPQKLVKDRVKDQLFAFKPDHRKEGRIRDKNNKDEKSE
;
A
#
# COMPACT_ATOMS: atom_id res chain seq x y z
N MET A 1 -22.11 36.91 -41.30
CA MET A 1 -23.03 37.34 -40.25
C MET A 1 -22.18 38.21 -39.35
N ASP A 2 -22.17 39.51 -39.61
CA ASP A 2 -21.36 40.45 -38.83
C ASP A 2 -22.01 40.58 -37.46
N ILE A 3 -21.25 40.24 -36.41
CA ILE A 3 -21.71 40.40 -35.04
C ILE A 3 -21.73 41.90 -34.75
N ASP A 4 -22.93 42.43 -34.51
CA ASP A 4 -23.17 43.84 -34.23
C ASP A 4 -22.64 44.24 -32.85
N ALA A 5 -22.11 45.47 -32.73
CA ALA A 5 -21.45 45.97 -31.52
C ALA A 5 -22.41 46.00 -30.32
N ASP A 6 -23.70 46.28 -30.55
CA ASP A 6 -24.73 46.29 -29.51
C ASP A 6 -25.02 44.89 -28.98
N THR A 7 -24.88 43.86 -29.82
CA THR A 7 -25.01 42.46 -29.40
C THR A 7 -23.85 42.08 -28.48
N CYS A 8 -22.61 42.43 -28.85
CA CYS A 8 -21.44 42.24 -27.99
C CYS A 8 -21.56 42.98 -26.65
N LEU A 9 -22.09 44.20 -26.65
CA LEU A 9 -22.25 45.00 -25.43
C LEU A 9 -23.29 44.39 -24.48
N LYS A 10 -24.37 43.84 -25.04
CA LYS A 10 -25.39 43.12 -24.28
C LYS A 10 -24.84 41.83 -23.66
N GLU A 11 -24.17 41.00 -24.46
CA GLU A 11 -23.52 39.77 -23.96
C GLU A 11 -22.49 40.07 -22.86
N TRP A 12 -21.74 41.18 -22.99
CA TRP A 12 -20.83 41.62 -21.94
C TRP A 12 -21.55 42.01 -20.65
N ASN A 13 -22.66 42.75 -20.74
CA ASN A 13 -23.45 43.14 -19.57
C ASN A 13 -24.09 41.93 -18.87
N ASP A 14 -24.56 40.94 -19.65
CA ASP A 14 -25.07 39.68 -19.14
C ASP A 14 -23.94 38.91 -18.41
N LEU A 15 -22.74 38.82 -19.00
CA LEU A 15 -21.56 38.20 -18.37
C LEU A 15 -21.11 38.93 -17.09
N VAL A 16 -21.20 40.26 -17.04
CA VAL A 16 -20.91 41.06 -15.83
C VAL A 16 -21.89 40.71 -14.71
N GLN A 17 -23.15 40.42 -15.06
CA GLN A 17 -24.13 40.01 -14.07
C GLN A 17 -23.86 38.59 -13.56
N ASP A 18 -23.55 37.63 -14.45
CA ASP A 18 -23.11 36.28 -14.08
C ASP A 18 -21.85 36.30 -13.20
N TYR A 19 -20.92 37.22 -13.48
CA TYR A 19 -19.70 37.39 -12.68
C TYR A 19 -20.00 37.81 -11.23
N LYS A 20 -21.01 38.65 -10.99
CA LYS A 20 -21.41 39.03 -9.63
C LYS A 20 -21.92 37.83 -8.84
N GLU A 21 -22.66 36.93 -9.49
CA GLU A 21 -23.12 35.69 -8.87
C GLU A 21 -21.95 34.76 -8.54
N LEU A 22 -20.99 34.62 -9.45
CA LEU A 22 -19.76 33.87 -9.22
C LEU A 22 -18.93 34.45 -8.06
N GLU A 23 -18.83 35.77 -7.96
CA GLU A 23 -18.09 36.44 -6.88
C GLU A 23 -18.75 36.16 -5.52
N ALA A 24 -20.08 36.25 -5.44
CA ALA A 24 -20.83 35.93 -4.23
C ALA A 24 -20.62 34.47 -3.81
N LEU A 25 -20.72 33.53 -4.76
CA LEU A 25 -20.49 32.10 -4.52
C LEU A 25 -19.05 31.81 -4.04
N ASN A 26 -18.05 32.45 -4.64
CA ASN A 26 -16.66 32.28 -4.23
C ASN A 26 -16.39 32.80 -2.81
N ARG A 27 -17.01 33.93 -2.43
CA ARG A 27 -16.94 34.44 -1.04
C ARG A 27 -17.53 33.45 -0.05
N GLU A 28 -18.68 32.86 -0.36
CA GLU A 28 -19.28 31.80 0.48
C GLU A 28 -18.36 30.58 0.61
N TYR A 29 -17.78 30.14 -0.51
CA TYR A 29 -16.84 29.02 -0.53
C TYR A 29 -15.63 29.25 0.40
N ILE A 30 -15.01 30.44 0.35
CA ILE A 30 -13.87 30.78 1.21
C ILE A 30 -14.26 30.75 2.69
N LEU A 31 -15.41 31.33 3.05
CA LEU A 31 -15.91 31.31 4.42
C LEU A 31 -16.13 29.88 4.93
N LYS A 32 -16.71 29.01 4.08
CA LYS A 32 -16.90 27.59 4.42
C LYS A 32 -15.57 26.85 4.58
N LEU A 33 -14.56 27.19 3.79
CA LEU A 33 -13.22 26.61 3.90
C LEU A 33 -12.56 26.95 5.24
N GLU A 34 -12.68 28.20 5.69
CA GLU A 34 -12.19 28.64 7.01
C GLU A 34 -12.93 27.94 8.16
N GLU A 35 -14.26 27.85 8.09
CA GLU A 35 -15.11 27.16 9.07
C GLU A 35 -14.70 25.68 9.22
N ILE A 36 -14.42 25.01 8.10
CA ILE A 36 -13.90 23.64 8.09
C ILE A 36 -12.54 23.56 8.83
N GLY A 37 -11.63 24.51 8.57
CA GLY A 37 -10.33 24.57 9.23
C GLY A 37 -10.44 24.71 10.76
N GLU A 38 -11.35 25.56 11.24
CA GLU A 38 -11.60 25.71 12.67
C GLU A 38 -12.17 24.43 13.31
N LEU A 39 -13.14 23.79 12.65
CA LEU A 39 -13.73 22.55 13.12
C LEU A 39 -12.69 21.43 13.19
N GLN A 40 -11.82 21.33 12.19
CA GLN A 40 -10.70 20.38 12.20
C GLN A 40 -9.79 20.60 13.41
N ALA A 41 -9.39 21.86 13.67
CA ALA A 41 -8.53 22.19 14.79
C ALA A 41 -9.20 21.84 16.15
N LYS A 42 -10.50 22.11 16.30
CA LYS A 42 -11.28 21.76 17.49
C LYS A 42 -11.34 20.24 17.69
N CYS A 43 -11.59 19.47 16.63
CA CYS A 43 -11.63 18.01 16.67
C CYS A 43 -10.26 17.41 17.06
N ILE A 44 -9.16 17.88 16.45
CA ILE A 44 -7.81 17.41 16.77
C ILE A 44 -7.47 17.67 18.24
N LYS A 45 -7.80 18.86 18.76
CA LYS A 45 -7.63 19.20 20.19
C LYS A 45 -8.49 18.29 21.08
N GLY A 46 -9.75 18.06 20.72
CA GLY A 46 -10.67 17.19 21.45
C GLY A 46 -10.18 15.73 21.54
N ILE A 47 -9.69 15.18 20.43
CA ILE A 47 -9.13 13.81 20.39
C ILE A 47 -7.87 13.73 21.25
N SER A 48 -6.98 14.72 21.17
CA SER A 48 -5.76 14.77 21.99
C SER A 48 -6.10 14.81 23.47
N HIS A 49 -7.11 15.60 23.86
CA HIS A 49 -7.60 15.67 25.23
C HIS A 49 -8.19 14.33 25.71
N GLN A 50 -9.02 13.67 24.88
CA GLN A 50 -9.58 12.35 25.20
C GLN A 50 -8.48 11.29 25.40
N LYS A 51 -7.51 11.22 24.48
CA LYS A 51 -6.37 10.30 24.60
C LYS A 51 -5.56 10.55 25.87
N TYR A 52 -5.29 11.81 26.21
CA TYR A 52 -4.61 12.18 27.46
C TYR A 52 -5.40 11.73 28.70
N ARG A 53 -6.69 12.08 28.79
CA ARG A 53 -7.57 11.69 29.90
C ARG A 53 -7.65 10.19 30.06
N MET A 54 -7.77 9.44 28.96
CA MET A 54 -7.75 7.98 28.97
C MET A 54 -6.41 7.44 29.48
N GLY A 55 -5.29 8.03 29.08
CA GLY A 55 -3.97 7.67 29.61
C GLY A 55 -3.85 7.86 31.13
N VAL A 56 -4.41 8.95 31.68
CA VAL A 56 -4.46 9.19 33.13
C VAL A 56 -5.34 8.15 33.82
N ILE A 57 -6.55 7.92 33.32
CA ILE A 57 -7.49 6.94 33.86
C ILE A 57 -6.86 5.54 33.86
N SER A 58 -6.17 5.15 32.78
CA SER A 58 -5.49 3.85 32.68
C SER A 58 -4.43 3.66 33.78
N LYS A 59 -3.69 4.71 34.14
CA LYS A 59 -2.70 4.65 35.22
C LYS A 59 -3.36 4.47 36.59
N SER A 60 -4.42 5.21 36.87
CA SER A 60 -5.20 5.07 38.11
C SER A 60 -5.87 3.69 38.21
N LEU A 61 -6.32 3.15 37.08
CA LEU A 61 -6.94 1.83 37.00
C LEU A 61 -6.01 0.71 37.48
N LYS A 62 -4.70 0.81 37.19
CA LYS A 62 -3.70 -0.18 37.62
C LYS A 62 -3.47 -0.21 39.13
N GLN A 63 -3.94 0.81 39.85
CA GLN A 63 -3.81 0.94 41.31
C GLN A 63 -5.07 0.43 42.06
N LEU A 64 -6.13 0.05 41.34
CA LEU A 64 -7.36 -0.48 41.92
C LEU A 64 -7.28 -2.00 42.08
N ASN A 65 -7.74 -2.52 43.23
CA ASN A 65 -7.78 -3.96 43.52
C ASN A 65 -9.02 -4.69 42.98
N THR A 66 -9.96 -3.97 42.36
CA THR A 66 -11.25 -4.52 41.89
C THR A 66 -11.16 -4.97 40.43
N LYS A 67 -10.89 -6.26 40.21
CA LYS A 67 -10.70 -6.85 38.87
C LYS A 67 -11.89 -6.66 37.92
N GLU A 68 -13.12 -6.75 38.43
CA GLU A 68 -14.33 -6.71 37.60
C GLU A 68 -14.58 -5.31 37.00
N THR A 69 -14.46 -4.26 37.82
CA THR A 69 -14.53 -2.86 37.37
C THR A 69 -13.36 -2.50 36.43
N GLN A 70 -12.20 -3.11 36.65
CA GLN A 70 -11.02 -2.92 35.79
C GLN A 70 -11.27 -3.46 34.38
N GLU A 71 -11.82 -4.66 34.26
CA GLU A 71 -12.12 -5.30 32.97
C GLU A 71 -13.20 -4.54 32.18
N GLU A 72 -14.28 -4.12 32.84
CA GLU A 72 -15.37 -3.38 32.19
C GLU A 72 -14.89 -2.02 31.66
N LEU A 73 -14.14 -1.27 32.50
CA LEU A 73 -13.63 0.04 32.11
C LEU A 73 -12.59 -0.11 30.99
N GLN A 74 -11.74 -1.14 31.02
CA GLN A 74 -10.77 -1.41 29.95
C GLN A 74 -11.44 -1.77 28.61
N LYS A 75 -12.56 -2.51 28.64
CA LYS A 75 -13.38 -2.79 27.45
C LYS A 75 -13.99 -1.50 26.89
N SER A 76 -14.51 -0.63 27.76
CA SER A 76 -15.07 0.67 27.34
C SER A 76 -14.01 1.59 26.73
N MET A 77 -12.80 1.60 27.29
CA MET A 77 -11.66 2.37 26.77
C MET A 77 -11.25 1.86 25.39
N THR A 78 -11.18 0.54 25.21
CA THR A 78 -10.87 -0.06 23.91
C THR A 78 -11.91 0.33 22.84
N ARG A 79 -13.21 0.32 23.19
CA ARG A 79 -14.28 0.79 22.31
C ARG A 79 -14.13 2.28 21.98
N ARG A 80 -13.83 3.11 22.99
CA ARG A 80 -13.63 4.56 22.81
C ARG A 80 -12.44 4.84 21.89
N GLU A 81 -11.34 4.11 22.02
CA GLU A 81 -10.20 4.24 21.11
C GLU A 81 -10.59 3.93 19.66
N GLN A 82 -11.44 2.93 19.43
CA GLN A 82 -11.91 2.62 18.08
C GLN A 82 -12.72 3.78 17.50
N GLN A 83 -13.64 4.35 18.27
CA GLN A 83 -14.42 5.52 17.85
C GLN A 83 -13.53 6.74 17.58
N LEU A 84 -12.53 6.99 18.43
CA LEU A 84 -11.56 8.07 18.19
C LEU A 84 -10.76 7.82 16.91
N ARG A 85 -10.37 6.58 16.62
CA ARG A 85 -9.69 6.22 15.37
C ARG A 85 -10.57 6.44 14.14
N GLU A 86 -11.88 6.22 14.23
CA GLU A 86 -12.82 6.51 13.14
C GLU A 86 -12.92 8.02 12.88
N ILE A 87 -12.97 8.84 13.92
CA ILE A 87 -12.94 10.31 13.80
C ILE A 87 -11.58 10.77 13.23
N GLU A 88 -10.45 10.21 13.69
CA GLU A 88 -9.11 10.55 13.15
C GLU A 88 -8.93 10.21 11.67
N GLN A 89 -9.76 9.35 11.08
CA GLN A 89 -9.70 9.03 9.66
C GLN A 89 -10.37 10.09 8.77
N THR A 90 -11.24 10.93 9.34
CA THR A 90 -11.90 12.05 8.65
C THR A 90 -11.13 13.35 8.75
N LEU A 91 -10.12 13.40 9.62
CA LEU A 91 -9.31 14.60 9.87
C LEU A 91 -7.97 14.56 9.12
N PRO A 92 -7.37 15.74 8.87
CA PRO A 92 -6.02 15.80 8.35
C PRO A 92 -5.03 15.14 9.32
N LYS A 93 -4.13 14.31 8.79
CA LYS A 93 -3.06 13.68 9.55
C LYS A 93 -1.74 14.41 9.33
N SER A 94 -0.89 14.39 10.34
CA SER A 94 0.47 14.90 10.23
C SER A 94 1.30 14.03 9.28
N ASN A 95 2.13 14.67 8.47
CA ASN A 95 3.11 13.99 7.63
C ASN A 95 4.11 13.24 8.51
N GLY A 96 4.55 12.07 8.05
CA GLY A 96 5.74 11.43 8.62
C GLY A 96 7.02 12.18 8.20
N ILE A 97 8.11 11.97 8.93
CA ILE A 97 9.41 12.64 8.73
C ILE A 97 9.84 12.68 7.26
N TYR A 98 9.73 11.55 6.55
CA TYR A 98 10.08 11.47 5.11
C TYR A 98 9.31 12.47 4.24
N LEU A 99 7.97 12.55 4.40
CA LEU A 99 7.15 13.48 3.64
C LEU A 99 7.40 14.93 4.07
N GLN A 100 7.71 15.16 5.34
CA GLN A 100 8.03 16.49 5.83
C GLN A 100 9.35 17.02 5.24
N ILE A 101 10.34 16.14 5.05
CA ILE A 101 11.60 16.50 4.38
C ILE A 101 11.35 16.86 2.91
N ILE A 102 10.51 16.11 2.20
CA ILE A 102 10.32 16.29 0.74
C ILE A 102 9.32 17.41 0.41
N LEU A 103 8.20 17.47 1.14
CA LEU A 103 7.06 18.36 0.84
C LEU A 103 6.94 19.53 1.83
N GLY A 104 7.82 19.60 2.82
CA GLY A 104 7.75 20.61 3.88
C GLY A 104 6.55 20.40 4.81
N SER A 105 6.04 21.51 5.35
CA SER A 105 4.92 21.53 6.29
C SER A 105 3.54 21.40 5.63
N VAL A 106 3.46 21.12 4.33
CA VAL A 106 2.19 21.02 3.60
C VAL A 106 1.50 19.70 3.89
N ASN A 107 0.26 19.73 4.35
CA ASN A 107 -0.51 18.53 4.66
C ASN A 107 -1.01 17.85 3.37
N VAL A 108 -0.66 16.58 3.16
CA VAL A 108 -1.10 15.77 2.00
C VAL A 108 -2.34 14.93 2.28
N SER A 109 -3.09 15.26 3.34
CA SER A 109 -4.32 14.56 3.69
C SER A 109 -5.43 14.90 2.71
N ILE A 110 -5.85 13.91 1.95
CA ILE A 110 -6.98 13.98 1.04
C ILE A 110 -8.22 13.69 1.88
N LEU A 111 -9.04 14.68 2.18
CA LEU A 111 -10.18 14.49 3.09
C LEU A 111 -11.35 13.79 2.40
N ASN A 112 -11.55 14.11 1.12
CA ASN A 112 -12.60 13.52 0.31
C ASN A 112 -12.32 12.04 0.02
N LYS A 113 -13.32 11.19 0.33
CA LYS A 113 -13.24 9.74 0.12
C LYS A 113 -13.11 9.38 -1.36
N SER A 114 -13.76 10.10 -2.28
CA SER A 114 -13.63 9.83 -3.72
C SER A 114 -12.20 10.10 -4.20
N ASP A 115 -11.60 11.18 -3.72
CA ASP A 115 -10.25 11.59 -4.13
C ASP A 115 -9.18 10.67 -3.55
N LYS A 116 -9.38 10.14 -2.34
CA LYS A 116 -8.53 9.07 -1.79
C LYS A 116 -8.50 7.85 -2.71
N PHE A 117 -9.66 7.43 -3.22
CA PHE A 117 -9.76 6.29 -4.13
C PHE A 117 -9.18 6.61 -5.50
N LYS A 118 -9.45 7.79 -6.05
CA LYS A 118 -8.87 8.24 -7.31
C LYS A 118 -7.34 8.26 -7.25
N TYR A 119 -6.76 8.82 -6.18
CA TYR A 119 -5.31 8.84 -5.99
C TYR A 119 -4.72 7.43 -5.94
N LYS A 120 -5.39 6.53 -5.22
CA LYS A 120 -5.00 5.13 -5.12
C LYS A 120 -5.07 4.40 -6.47
N ASP A 121 -6.13 4.62 -7.24
CA ASP A 121 -6.28 4.01 -8.57
C ASP A 121 -5.22 4.55 -9.55
N GLU A 122 -4.88 5.85 -9.47
CA GLU A 122 -3.78 6.44 -10.23
C GLU A 122 -2.40 5.91 -9.81
N TYR A 123 -2.21 5.57 -8.53
CA TYR A 123 -1.00 4.86 -8.07
C TYR A 123 -0.92 3.44 -8.64
N GLU A 124 -2.02 2.69 -8.63
CA GLU A 124 -2.08 1.34 -9.19
C GLU A 124 -1.86 1.34 -10.70
N LYS A 125 -2.49 2.27 -11.42
CA LYS A 125 -2.30 2.49 -12.86
C LYS A 125 -0.85 2.87 -13.17
N PHE A 126 -0.25 3.74 -12.37
CA PHE A 126 1.15 4.12 -12.52
C PHE A 126 2.09 2.92 -12.47
N LYS A 127 1.95 2.04 -11.47
CA LYS A 127 2.76 0.80 -11.41
C LYS A 127 2.63 -0.05 -12.67
N LEU A 128 1.40 -0.25 -13.14
CA LEU A 128 1.13 -1.07 -14.32
C LEU A 128 1.75 -0.48 -15.58
N VAL A 129 1.54 0.82 -15.83
CA VAL A 129 2.10 1.51 -17.01
C VAL A 129 3.62 1.43 -17.00
N LEU A 130 4.24 1.67 -15.84
CA LEU A 130 5.70 1.64 -15.73
C LEU A 130 6.28 0.22 -15.83
N SER A 131 5.56 -0.80 -15.37
CA SER A 131 5.96 -2.19 -15.57
C SER A 131 5.95 -2.58 -17.06
N VAL A 132 4.96 -2.10 -17.83
CA VAL A 132 4.91 -2.32 -19.29
C VAL A 132 6.04 -1.59 -20.01
N ILE A 133 6.28 -0.32 -19.68
CA ILE A 133 7.42 0.45 -20.24
C ILE A 133 8.74 -0.23 -19.89
N GLY A 134 8.91 -0.64 -18.63
CA GLY A 134 10.10 -1.33 -18.14
C GLY A 134 10.34 -2.65 -18.86
N PHE A 135 9.29 -3.43 -19.11
CA PHE A 135 9.36 -4.65 -19.93
C PHE A 135 9.88 -4.35 -21.33
N VAL A 136 9.27 -3.39 -22.04
CA VAL A 136 9.66 -3.03 -23.41
C VAL A 136 11.12 -2.55 -23.46
N LEU A 137 11.51 -1.65 -22.57
CA LEU A 137 12.88 -1.14 -22.52
C LEU A 137 13.90 -2.23 -22.16
N SER A 138 13.56 -3.16 -21.27
CA SER A 138 14.44 -4.29 -20.93
C SER A 138 14.65 -5.21 -22.14
N VAL A 139 13.58 -5.51 -22.88
CA VAL A 139 13.64 -6.31 -24.12
C VAL A 139 14.48 -5.60 -25.19
N LEU A 140 14.25 -4.30 -25.41
CA LEU A 140 15.04 -3.52 -26.38
C LEU A 140 16.53 -3.51 -26.00
N ASN A 141 16.86 -3.36 -24.72
CA ASN A 141 18.25 -3.43 -24.24
C ASN A 141 18.86 -4.84 -24.36
N LEU A 142 18.08 -5.92 -24.45
CA LEU A 142 18.63 -7.26 -24.74
C LEU A 142 19.10 -7.38 -26.20
N PHE A 143 18.42 -6.72 -27.13
CA PHE A 143 18.73 -6.79 -28.57
C PHE A 143 19.63 -5.67 -29.07
N THR A 144 19.91 -4.67 -28.24
CA THR A 144 20.73 -3.50 -28.59
C THR A 144 21.81 -3.28 -27.55
N ASN A 145 22.95 -2.71 -27.95
CA ASN A 145 24.01 -2.29 -27.05
C ASN A 145 24.21 -0.78 -27.12
N ILE A 146 23.11 -0.04 -26.95
CA ILE A 146 23.10 1.43 -26.99
C ILE A 146 23.16 1.96 -25.56
N ARG A 147 24.31 2.53 -25.18
CA ARG A 147 24.53 3.03 -23.81
C ARG A 147 23.46 4.04 -23.34
N THR A 148 23.04 4.94 -24.23
CA THR A 148 22.00 5.93 -23.91
C THR A 148 20.67 5.27 -23.55
N LEU A 149 20.31 4.16 -24.21
CA LEU A 149 19.09 3.42 -23.92
C LEU A 149 19.16 2.73 -22.55
N GLU A 150 20.33 2.17 -22.20
CA GLU A 150 20.57 1.56 -20.89
C GLU A 150 20.46 2.59 -19.76
N LEU A 151 21.14 3.73 -19.92
CA LEU A 151 21.11 4.82 -18.95
C LEU A 151 19.71 5.40 -18.81
N SER A 152 18.97 5.52 -19.93
CA SER A 152 17.56 5.94 -19.90
C SER A 152 16.70 4.96 -19.12
N PHE A 153 16.93 3.65 -19.28
CA PHE A 153 16.24 2.61 -18.53
C PHE A 153 16.59 2.65 -17.03
N MET A 154 17.88 2.75 -16.67
CA MET A 154 18.31 2.87 -15.27
C MET A 154 17.76 4.15 -14.62
N PHE A 155 17.78 5.26 -15.34
CA PHE A 155 17.19 6.53 -14.88
C PHE A 155 15.68 6.37 -14.65
N LEU A 156 14.97 5.68 -15.55
CA LEU A 156 13.56 5.37 -15.37
C LEU A 156 13.32 4.56 -14.09
N LEU A 157 14.17 3.58 -13.76
CA LEU A 157 14.06 2.81 -12.51
C LEU A 157 14.24 3.70 -11.27
N VAL A 158 15.25 4.58 -11.27
CA VAL A 158 15.45 5.56 -10.19
C VAL A 158 14.22 6.43 -10.02
N TRP A 159 13.75 7.04 -11.11
CA TRP A 159 12.57 7.90 -11.11
C TRP A 159 11.32 7.15 -10.64
N TYR A 160 11.13 5.91 -11.11
CA TYR A 160 10.00 5.06 -10.74
C TYR A 160 9.98 4.80 -9.23
N TYR A 161 11.07 4.29 -8.65
CA TYR A 161 11.11 3.96 -7.23
C TYR A 161 11.07 5.21 -6.33
N CYS A 162 11.72 6.32 -6.71
CA CYS A 162 11.55 7.60 -6.03
C CYS A 162 10.09 8.04 -6.00
N THR A 163 9.41 8.01 -7.14
CA THR A 163 7.99 8.38 -7.24
C THR A 163 7.12 7.42 -6.41
N LEU A 164 7.43 6.12 -6.44
CA LEU A 164 6.71 5.09 -5.71
C LEU A 164 6.76 5.33 -4.20
N THR A 165 7.96 5.59 -3.65
CA THR A 165 8.12 5.84 -2.20
C THR A 165 7.37 7.09 -1.73
N ILE A 166 7.31 8.15 -2.54
CA ILE A 166 6.52 9.35 -2.26
C ILE A 166 5.02 9.01 -2.27
N ARG A 167 4.52 8.39 -3.35
CA ARG A 167 3.10 8.04 -3.48
C ARG A 167 2.62 7.09 -2.38
N GLU A 168 3.44 6.11 -2.00
CA GLU A 168 3.14 5.19 -0.90
C GLU A 168 3.15 5.87 0.47
N SER A 169 3.99 6.89 0.63
CA SER A 169 4.01 7.68 1.86
C SER A 169 2.74 8.48 1.99
N ILE A 170 2.27 9.10 0.90
CA ILE A 170 0.97 9.80 0.84
C ILE A 170 -0.19 8.82 1.11
N LEU A 171 -0.19 7.65 0.47
CA LEU A 171 -1.22 6.61 0.69
C LEU A 171 -1.31 6.16 2.15
N LYS A 172 -0.17 5.99 2.83
CA LYS A 172 -0.17 5.56 4.24
C LYS A 172 -0.75 6.62 5.17
N VAL A 173 -0.45 7.90 4.94
CA VAL A 173 -1.07 9.01 5.68
C VAL A 173 -2.59 9.00 5.45
N ASN A 174 -3.02 8.66 4.22
CA ASN A 174 -4.43 8.62 3.83
C ASN A 174 -5.16 7.30 4.13
N GLY A 175 -4.55 6.35 4.85
CA GLY A 175 -5.21 5.16 5.39
C GLY A 175 -4.81 3.81 4.77
N SER A 176 -3.97 3.78 3.74
CA SER A 176 -3.47 2.52 3.19
C SER A 176 -2.55 1.79 4.17
N ARG A 177 -2.81 0.49 4.36
CA ARG A 177 -2.03 -0.37 5.27
C ARG A 177 -0.90 -1.08 4.53
N ILE A 178 0.18 -0.35 4.30
CA ILE A 178 1.39 -0.88 3.64
C ILE A 178 2.34 -1.44 4.72
N LYS A 179 2.71 -2.73 4.62
CA LYS A 179 3.67 -3.36 5.56
C LYS A 179 5.05 -2.71 5.46
N GLY A 180 5.77 -2.72 6.58
CA GLY A 180 7.08 -2.08 6.70
C GLY A 180 8.12 -2.59 5.70
N TRP A 181 8.19 -3.91 5.48
CA TRP A 181 9.14 -4.50 4.53
C TRP A 181 8.98 -3.96 3.11
N TRP A 182 7.76 -3.94 2.56
CA TRP A 182 7.52 -3.49 1.17
C TRP A 182 7.91 -2.02 0.96
N ARG A 183 7.69 -1.19 1.98
CA ARG A 183 8.18 0.18 1.95
C ARG A 183 9.70 0.24 1.95
N PHE A 184 10.35 -0.47 2.87
CA PHE A 184 11.81 -0.52 2.93
C PHE A 184 12.41 -1.06 1.62
N HIS A 185 11.81 -2.10 1.05
CA HIS A 185 12.16 -2.67 -0.25
C HIS A 185 12.18 -1.61 -1.34
N HIS A 186 11.13 -0.78 -1.47
CA HIS A 186 11.11 0.30 -2.48
C HIS A 186 12.19 1.36 -2.26
N PHE A 187 12.46 1.73 -1.00
CA PHE A 187 13.58 2.63 -0.68
C PHE A 187 14.93 2.01 -1.05
N LEU A 188 15.14 0.74 -0.74
CA LEU A 188 16.35 0.02 -1.11
C LEU A 188 16.48 -0.08 -2.64
N SER A 189 15.39 -0.35 -3.35
CA SER A 189 15.36 -0.38 -4.82
C SER A 189 15.67 0.97 -5.47
N THR A 190 15.31 2.10 -4.85
CA THR A 190 15.78 3.43 -5.26
C THR A 190 17.31 3.50 -5.21
N VAL A 191 17.92 3.06 -4.12
CA VAL A 191 19.38 3.08 -3.96
C VAL A 191 20.05 2.12 -4.95
N VAL A 192 19.54 0.90 -5.10
CA VAL A 192 20.03 -0.07 -6.10
C VAL A 192 20.01 0.50 -7.50
N SER A 193 18.89 1.12 -7.90
CA SER A 193 18.76 1.75 -9.21
C SER A 193 19.72 2.93 -9.38
N GLY A 194 19.96 3.70 -8.31
CA GLY A 194 20.92 4.80 -8.31
C GLY A 194 22.36 4.31 -8.48
N VAL A 195 22.76 3.26 -7.76
CA VAL A 195 24.09 2.64 -7.87
C VAL A 195 24.29 2.02 -9.26
N LEU A 196 23.26 1.39 -9.83
CA LEU A 196 23.29 0.90 -11.22
C LEU A 196 23.48 2.04 -12.23
N LEU A 197 22.76 3.15 -12.06
CA LEU A 197 22.82 4.30 -12.95
C LEU A 197 24.23 4.92 -13.01
N VAL A 198 24.93 4.97 -11.86
CA VAL A 198 26.29 5.54 -11.79
C VAL A 198 27.40 4.52 -12.04
N TRP A 199 27.08 3.23 -12.22
CA TRP A 199 28.08 2.20 -12.50
C TRP A 199 28.75 2.45 -13.87
N PRO A 200 30.07 2.68 -13.90
CA PRO A 200 30.81 2.88 -15.16
C PRO A 200 30.86 1.62 -16.03
N ASN A 201 31.00 1.82 -17.34
CA ASN A 201 31.20 0.76 -18.31
C ASN A 201 32.57 0.10 -18.12
N THR A 202 32.60 -0.97 -17.35
CA THR A 202 33.76 -1.79 -17.00
C THR A 202 33.50 -3.24 -17.41
N GLY A 203 34.52 -4.08 -17.51
CA GLY A 203 34.37 -5.51 -17.81
C GLY A 203 33.24 -6.20 -17.01
N PRO A 204 33.15 -6.00 -15.68
CA PRO A 204 32.08 -6.54 -14.85
C PRO A 204 30.67 -6.08 -15.25
N TRP A 205 30.50 -4.83 -15.69
CA TRP A 205 29.20 -4.35 -16.18
C TRP A 205 28.76 -5.15 -17.41
N TYR A 206 29.64 -5.34 -18.39
CA TYR A 206 29.30 -6.07 -19.62
C TYR A 206 28.97 -7.54 -19.36
N GLN A 207 29.63 -8.17 -18.37
CA GLN A 207 29.32 -9.54 -17.95
C GLN A 207 27.95 -9.65 -17.24
N PHE A 208 27.61 -8.67 -16.39
CA PHE A 208 26.36 -8.69 -15.63
C PHE A 208 25.14 -8.18 -16.42
N ARG A 209 25.36 -7.30 -17.39
CA ARG A 209 24.34 -6.55 -18.14
C ARG A 209 23.17 -7.41 -18.62
N ASN A 210 23.44 -8.48 -19.37
CA ASN A 210 22.38 -9.29 -19.97
C ASN A 210 21.54 -10.00 -18.90
N GLN A 211 22.18 -10.47 -17.84
CA GLN A 211 21.50 -11.06 -16.70
C GLN A 211 20.57 -10.05 -16.01
N PHE A 212 21.03 -8.81 -15.82
CA PHE A 212 20.21 -7.73 -15.27
C PHE A 212 19.00 -7.41 -16.17
N MET A 213 19.17 -7.36 -17.49
CA MET A 213 18.06 -7.11 -18.41
C MET A 213 17.04 -8.25 -18.38
N TRP A 214 17.49 -9.51 -18.37
CA TRP A 214 16.60 -10.67 -18.20
C TRP A 214 15.85 -10.66 -16.86
N PHE A 215 16.52 -10.25 -15.79
CA PHE A 215 15.88 -10.06 -14.48
C PHE A 215 14.76 -9.03 -14.55
N ASN A 216 14.96 -7.91 -15.25
CA ASN A 216 13.93 -6.87 -15.40
C ASN A 216 12.77 -7.30 -16.31
N VAL A 217 13.03 -8.06 -17.37
CA VAL A 217 11.98 -8.71 -18.17
C VAL A 217 11.12 -9.61 -17.27
N TYR A 218 11.79 -10.48 -16.50
CA TYR A 218 11.14 -11.42 -15.60
C TYR A 218 10.29 -10.70 -14.55
N ILE A 219 10.86 -9.72 -13.83
CA ILE A 219 10.15 -9.04 -12.75
C ILE A 219 8.95 -8.24 -13.28
N SER A 220 9.03 -7.68 -14.48
CA SER A 220 7.90 -6.98 -15.10
C SER A 220 6.73 -7.93 -15.39
N VAL A 221 7.01 -9.15 -15.84
CA VAL A 221 5.98 -10.20 -16.00
C VAL A 221 5.37 -10.57 -14.64
N VAL A 222 6.20 -10.78 -13.62
CA VAL A 222 5.73 -11.11 -12.26
C VAL A 222 4.86 -9.99 -11.68
N GLN A 223 5.26 -8.72 -11.83
CA GLN A 223 4.50 -7.56 -11.40
C GLN A 223 3.13 -7.49 -12.09
N TYR A 224 3.06 -7.78 -13.39
CA TYR A 224 1.79 -7.87 -14.10
C TYR A 224 0.88 -8.98 -13.56
N LEU A 225 1.43 -10.18 -13.33
CA LEU A 225 0.69 -11.31 -12.75
C LEU A 225 0.18 -10.98 -11.34
N GLN A 226 1.03 -10.37 -10.51
CA GLN A 226 0.69 -9.88 -9.18
C GLN A 226 -0.47 -8.89 -9.24
N PHE A 227 -0.37 -7.89 -10.11
CA PHE A 227 -1.39 -6.86 -10.27
C PHE A 227 -2.75 -7.46 -10.64
N ARG A 228 -2.79 -8.27 -11.72
CA ARG A 228 -4.01 -8.92 -12.20
C ARG A 228 -4.67 -9.77 -11.11
N TYR A 229 -3.87 -10.58 -10.43
CA TYR A 229 -4.36 -11.46 -9.39
C TYR A 229 -4.89 -10.68 -8.17
N GLN A 230 -4.05 -9.81 -7.62
CA GLN A 230 -4.36 -9.13 -6.37
C GLN A 230 -5.53 -8.16 -6.53
N ARG A 231 -5.66 -7.50 -7.68
CA ARG A 231 -6.81 -6.63 -7.98
C ARG A 231 -8.13 -7.41 -7.93
N GLY A 232 -8.18 -8.61 -8.52
CA GLY A 232 -9.36 -9.47 -8.49
C GLY A 232 -9.70 -9.97 -7.08
N VAL A 233 -8.69 -10.36 -6.29
CA VAL A 233 -8.91 -10.79 -4.90
C VAL A 233 -9.37 -9.63 -4.02
N LEU A 234 -8.72 -8.46 -4.13
CA LEU A 234 -9.11 -7.28 -3.36
C LEU A 234 -10.52 -6.82 -3.69
N TYR A 235 -10.93 -6.88 -4.96
CA TYR A 235 -12.31 -6.58 -5.37
C TYR A 235 -13.31 -7.49 -4.64
N ARG A 236 -13.08 -8.81 -4.67
CA ARG A 236 -13.94 -9.79 -3.98
C ARG A 236 -13.96 -9.57 -2.47
N LEU A 237 -12.80 -9.38 -1.83
CA LEU A 237 -12.72 -9.21 -0.38
C LEU A 237 -13.39 -7.91 0.10
N LYS A 238 -13.36 -6.84 -0.70
CA LYS A 238 -14.08 -5.59 -0.41
C LYS A 238 -15.59 -5.77 -0.56
N ALA A 239 -16.05 -6.47 -1.60
CA ALA A 239 -17.47 -6.79 -1.76
C ALA A 239 -18.02 -7.62 -0.59
N LEU A 240 -17.15 -8.42 0.04
CA LEU A 240 -17.48 -9.21 1.25
C LEU A 240 -17.28 -8.44 2.57
N GLY A 241 -16.80 -7.20 2.54
CA GLY A 241 -16.49 -6.42 3.75
C GLY A 241 -15.29 -6.95 4.56
N GLU A 242 -14.54 -7.93 4.06
CA GLU A 242 -13.39 -8.55 4.75
C GLU A 242 -12.11 -7.69 4.68
N ARG A 243 -12.09 -6.65 3.84
CA ARG A 243 -10.91 -5.80 3.57
C ARG A 243 -11.26 -4.32 3.46
N ASP A 244 -10.28 -3.48 3.80
CA ASP A 244 -10.39 -2.04 3.68
C ASP A 244 -10.32 -1.58 2.21
N ASN A 245 -11.10 -0.56 1.87
CA ASN A 245 -11.13 -0.03 0.51
C ASN A 245 -9.79 0.61 0.10
N MET A 246 -8.97 1.05 1.08
CA MET A 246 -7.64 1.62 0.87
C MET A 246 -6.51 0.58 0.72
N ASP A 247 -6.79 -0.72 0.83
CA ASP A 247 -5.79 -1.76 0.58
C ASP A 247 -5.39 -1.79 -0.92
N ILE A 248 -4.07 -1.76 -1.17
CA ILE A 248 -3.42 -1.71 -2.50
C ILE A 248 -2.80 -3.06 -2.88
N THR A 249 -2.43 -3.22 -4.16
CA THR A 249 -1.59 -4.36 -4.58
C THR A 249 -0.15 -4.14 -4.13
N ILE A 250 0.58 -5.24 -3.90
CA ILE A 250 1.93 -5.29 -3.32
C ILE A 250 2.84 -6.18 -4.18
N GLU A 251 4.14 -5.96 -4.10
CA GLU A 251 5.16 -6.74 -4.83
C GLU A 251 5.49 -8.10 -4.19
N GLY A 252 4.66 -8.60 -3.27
CA GLY A 252 4.81 -9.98 -2.79
C GLY A 252 3.51 -10.57 -2.27
N PHE A 253 3.63 -11.40 -1.23
CA PHE A 253 2.53 -12.25 -0.79
C PHE A 253 1.95 -11.81 0.57
N HIS A 254 0.64 -11.94 0.74
CA HIS A 254 -0.05 -11.68 2.01
C HIS A 254 -1.04 -12.80 2.36
N SER A 255 -1.32 -12.92 3.65
CA SER A 255 -2.14 -14.00 4.21
C SER A 255 -3.60 -14.00 3.71
N TRP A 256 -4.10 -12.88 3.19
CA TRP A 256 -5.44 -12.81 2.60
C TRP A 256 -5.48 -13.31 1.14
N MET A 257 -4.33 -13.49 0.50
CA MET A 257 -4.24 -13.97 -0.88
C MET A 257 -4.39 -15.49 -0.97
N TRP A 258 -4.47 -16.19 0.16
CA TRP A 258 -4.44 -17.65 0.25
C TRP A 258 -5.64 -18.42 -0.32
N ARG A 259 -6.82 -17.77 -0.50
CA ARG A 259 -8.05 -18.43 -0.98
C ARG A 259 -7.99 -18.81 -2.48
N GLY A 260 -6.90 -18.52 -3.19
CA GLY A 260 -6.68 -18.99 -4.57
C GLY A 260 -5.28 -18.74 -5.13
N LEU A 261 -4.23 -18.76 -4.29
CA LEU A 261 -2.87 -18.32 -4.69
C LEU A 261 -1.72 -19.22 -4.22
N SER A 262 -1.84 -20.53 -4.38
CA SER A 262 -0.62 -21.32 -4.62
C SER A 262 0.03 -20.95 -5.95
N PHE A 263 -0.76 -20.48 -6.94
CA PHE A 263 -0.29 -20.20 -8.30
C PHE A 263 0.82 -19.15 -8.40
N LEU A 264 0.76 -18.06 -7.64
CA LEU A 264 1.76 -16.96 -7.76
C LEU A 264 3.06 -17.26 -7.01
N LEU A 265 3.01 -18.12 -5.99
CA LEU A 265 4.17 -18.43 -5.15
C LEU A 265 5.37 -18.95 -5.95
N PRO A 266 5.23 -19.90 -6.91
CA PRO A 266 6.33 -20.32 -7.77
C PRO A 266 7.01 -19.16 -8.50
N PHE A 267 6.24 -18.22 -9.06
CA PHE A 267 6.79 -17.05 -9.75
C PHE A 267 7.48 -16.08 -8.80
N LEU A 268 6.96 -15.91 -7.58
CA LEU A 268 7.64 -15.07 -6.58
C LEU A 268 8.96 -15.69 -6.13
N PHE A 269 8.95 -16.97 -5.79
CA PHE A 269 10.17 -17.67 -5.36
C PHE A 269 11.21 -17.74 -6.47
N ALA A 270 10.81 -17.99 -7.73
CA ALA A 270 11.74 -17.92 -8.86
C ALA A 270 12.32 -16.50 -9.02
N GLY A 271 11.52 -15.45 -8.83
CA GLY A 271 12.03 -14.08 -8.77
C GLY A 271 13.03 -13.82 -7.63
N TYR A 272 12.76 -14.37 -6.45
CA TYR A 272 13.66 -14.24 -5.31
C TYR A 272 14.96 -15.01 -5.55
N LEU A 273 14.90 -16.22 -6.12
CA LEU A 273 16.07 -16.97 -6.52
C LEU A 273 16.87 -16.24 -7.61
N PHE A 274 16.22 -15.53 -8.52
CA PHE A 274 16.91 -14.65 -9.48
C PHE A 274 17.59 -13.47 -8.77
N GLN A 275 16.99 -12.87 -7.74
CA GLN A 275 17.67 -11.87 -6.91
C GLN A 275 18.92 -12.45 -6.23
N LEU A 276 18.86 -13.68 -5.71
CA LEU A 276 20.03 -14.37 -5.17
C LEU A 276 21.08 -14.65 -6.25
N TYR A 277 20.66 -15.07 -7.44
CA TYR A 277 21.56 -15.30 -8.57
C TYR A 277 22.29 -14.01 -8.99
N ASN A 278 21.60 -12.87 -9.00
CA ASN A 278 22.22 -11.56 -9.20
C ASN A 278 23.23 -11.24 -8.09
N ALA A 279 22.87 -11.45 -6.82
CA ALA A 279 23.78 -11.23 -5.70
C ALA A 279 25.04 -12.09 -5.81
N TYR A 280 24.89 -13.37 -6.15
CA TYR A 280 25.99 -14.31 -6.33
C TYR A 280 26.90 -13.93 -7.50
N THR A 281 26.32 -13.63 -8.67
CA THR A 281 27.10 -13.23 -9.86
C THR A 281 27.89 -11.95 -9.57
N LEU A 282 27.28 -10.97 -8.92
CA LEU A 282 27.95 -9.73 -8.51
C LEU A 282 29.02 -9.98 -7.44
N TYR A 283 28.83 -10.96 -6.55
CA TYR A 283 29.84 -11.34 -5.57
C TYR A 283 31.09 -11.90 -6.26
N GLU A 284 30.93 -12.77 -7.26
CA GLU A 284 32.06 -13.27 -8.05
C GLU A 284 32.73 -12.14 -8.84
N LEU A 285 31.94 -11.28 -9.48
CA LEU A 285 32.43 -10.14 -10.24
C LEU A 285 33.13 -9.08 -9.37
N ALA A 286 32.90 -9.05 -8.06
CA ALA A 286 33.57 -8.14 -7.15
C ALA A 286 35.10 -8.41 -7.07
N TYR A 287 35.55 -9.61 -7.44
CA TYR A 287 36.96 -9.98 -7.50
C TYR A 287 37.60 -9.76 -8.89
N HIS A 288 36.84 -9.27 -9.87
CA HIS A 288 37.37 -8.94 -11.19
C HIS A 288 38.37 -7.76 -11.09
N PRO A 289 39.48 -7.74 -11.87
CA PRO A 289 40.48 -6.68 -11.78
C PRO A 289 39.94 -5.25 -11.99
N GLU A 290 38.90 -5.13 -12.83
CA GLU A 290 38.21 -3.85 -13.11
C GLU A 290 36.97 -3.60 -12.22
N ALA A 291 36.76 -4.41 -11.18
CA ALA A 291 35.63 -4.23 -10.28
C ALA A 291 35.74 -2.90 -9.51
N THR A 292 34.66 -2.12 -9.56
CA THR A 292 34.53 -0.89 -8.77
C THR A 292 33.64 -1.14 -7.56
N TRP A 293 33.59 -0.18 -6.63
CA TRP A 293 32.79 -0.30 -5.39
C TRP A 293 31.29 -0.58 -5.63
N HIS A 294 30.74 -0.21 -6.81
CA HIS A 294 29.35 -0.49 -7.18
C HIS A 294 29.02 -1.98 -7.12
N VAL A 295 29.95 -2.84 -7.55
CA VAL A 295 29.75 -4.29 -7.70
C VAL A 295 29.47 -4.97 -6.34
N PRO A 296 30.36 -4.88 -5.33
CA PRO A 296 30.09 -5.47 -4.02
C PRO A 296 28.90 -4.82 -3.30
N VAL A 297 28.65 -3.52 -3.49
CA VAL A 297 27.46 -2.85 -2.93
C VAL A 297 26.17 -3.42 -3.53
N LEU A 298 26.09 -3.58 -4.85
CA LEU A 298 24.93 -4.16 -5.50
C LEU A 298 24.75 -5.63 -5.12
N SER A 299 25.83 -6.40 -4.99
CA SER A 299 25.78 -7.78 -4.49
C SER A 299 25.09 -7.85 -3.12
N ALA A 300 25.55 -7.04 -2.16
CA ALA A 300 24.97 -6.97 -0.82
C ALA A 300 23.50 -6.53 -0.84
N MET A 301 23.15 -5.51 -1.66
CA MET A 301 21.78 -5.02 -1.74
C MET A 301 20.82 -6.06 -2.36
N PHE A 302 21.22 -6.76 -3.43
CA PHE A 302 20.43 -7.85 -3.99
C PHE A 302 20.26 -9.01 -3.00
N LEU A 303 21.28 -9.30 -2.19
CA LEU A 303 21.17 -10.29 -1.12
C LEU A 303 20.16 -9.87 -0.04
N VAL A 304 20.17 -8.61 0.40
CA VAL A 304 19.19 -8.09 1.35
C VAL A 304 17.77 -8.16 0.78
N LEU A 305 17.58 -7.79 -0.49
CA LEU A 305 16.29 -7.91 -1.19
C LEU A 305 15.82 -9.37 -1.21
N PHE A 306 16.68 -10.31 -1.60
CA PHE A 306 16.38 -11.74 -1.59
C PHE A 306 15.96 -12.23 -0.19
N LEU A 307 16.78 -11.96 0.83
CA LEU A 307 16.55 -12.44 2.18
C LEU A 307 15.24 -11.91 2.75
N GLY A 308 14.96 -10.61 2.62
CA GLY A 308 13.73 -10.06 3.17
C GLY A 308 12.48 -10.43 2.37
N ASN A 309 12.56 -10.52 1.03
CA ASN A 309 11.44 -10.99 0.20
C ASN A 309 11.08 -12.45 0.52
N THR A 310 12.10 -13.30 0.65
CA THR A 310 11.94 -14.71 1.02
C THR A 310 11.38 -14.85 2.43
N THR A 311 12.00 -14.18 3.40
CA THR A 311 11.58 -14.24 4.82
C THR A 311 10.14 -13.76 5.00
N THR A 312 9.77 -12.62 4.41
CA THR A 312 8.41 -12.10 4.55
C THR A 312 7.36 -12.97 3.88
N THR A 313 7.69 -13.61 2.76
CA THR A 313 6.80 -14.56 2.08
C THR A 313 6.65 -15.84 2.90
N ILE A 314 7.75 -16.39 3.43
CA ILE A 314 7.73 -17.59 4.29
C ILE A 314 6.94 -17.32 5.56
N MET A 315 7.12 -16.19 6.23
CA MET A 315 6.39 -15.84 7.47
C MET A 315 4.87 -15.79 7.28
N VAL A 316 4.39 -15.61 6.05
CA VAL A 316 2.96 -15.60 5.73
C VAL A 316 2.38 -17.01 5.56
N ILE A 317 3.22 -18.03 5.39
CA ILE A 317 2.83 -19.45 5.23
C ILE A 317 2.33 -20.07 6.55
N PRO A 318 3.07 -20.02 7.67
CA PRO A 318 2.60 -20.57 8.96
C PRO A 318 1.31 -19.92 9.46
N GLN A 319 1.13 -18.62 9.22
CA GLN A 319 -0.07 -17.88 9.66
C GLN A 319 -1.37 -18.45 9.08
N LYS A 320 -1.30 -19.08 7.90
CA LYS A 320 -2.45 -19.81 7.35
C LYS A 320 -2.65 -21.15 8.02
N LEU A 321 -1.59 -21.96 8.15
CA LEU A 321 -1.70 -23.31 8.73
C LEU A 321 -2.29 -23.27 10.14
N VAL A 322 -1.92 -22.26 10.93
CA VAL A 322 -2.51 -22.01 12.25
C VAL A 322 -3.97 -21.57 12.14
N LYS A 323 -4.30 -20.63 11.24
CA LYS A 323 -5.68 -20.14 11.08
C LYS A 323 -6.64 -21.21 10.56
N ASP A 324 -6.18 -22.06 9.65
CA ASP A 324 -6.94 -23.21 9.13
C ASP A 324 -7.12 -24.27 10.23
N ARG A 325 -6.08 -24.60 11.01
CA ARG A 325 -6.24 -25.48 12.20
C ARG A 325 -7.22 -24.94 13.23
N VAL A 326 -7.16 -23.65 13.55
CA VAL A 326 -8.08 -23.03 14.52
C VAL A 326 -9.50 -23.03 13.98
N LYS A 327 -9.67 -22.75 12.68
CA LYS A 327 -10.97 -22.82 12.01
C LYS A 327 -11.52 -24.24 12.05
N ASP A 328 -10.71 -25.24 11.69
CA ASP A 328 -11.09 -26.66 11.72
C ASP A 328 -11.44 -27.12 13.14
N GLN A 329 -10.71 -26.68 14.16
CA GLN A 329 -11.05 -26.91 15.56
C GLN A 329 -12.39 -26.25 15.96
N LEU A 330 -12.65 -25.02 15.52
CA LEU A 330 -13.93 -24.33 15.74
C LEU A 330 -15.11 -25.00 15.03
N PHE A 331 -14.89 -25.56 13.83
CA PHE A 331 -15.92 -26.34 13.13
C PHE A 331 -16.11 -27.73 13.76
N ALA A 332 -15.06 -28.34 14.29
CA ALA A 332 -15.14 -29.60 15.05
C ALA A 332 -15.82 -29.42 16.41
N PHE A 333 -15.73 -28.24 17.03
CA PHE A 333 -16.37 -27.92 18.32
C PHE A 333 -17.80 -27.41 18.19
N LYS A 334 -18.35 -27.24 16.98
CA LYS A 334 -19.73 -26.82 16.80
C LYS A 334 -20.63 -28.05 17.04
N PRO A 335 -21.40 -28.15 18.14
CA PRO A 335 -22.30 -29.27 18.34
C PRO A 335 -23.33 -29.28 17.21
N ASP A 336 -23.55 -30.47 16.66
CA ASP A 336 -24.50 -30.72 15.58
C ASP A 336 -25.94 -30.55 16.10
N HIS A 337 -26.42 -29.32 16.19
CA HIS A 337 -27.81 -29.00 16.59
C HIS A 337 -28.86 -29.63 15.65
N ARG A 338 -28.46 -30.27 14.54
CA ARG A 338 -29.37 -31.08 13.71
C ARG A 338 -29.71 -32.45 14.32
N LYS A 339 -28.92 -32.97 15.27
CA LYS A 339 -29.25 -34.24 15.96
C LYS A 339 -30.21 -34.05 17.13
N GLU A 340 -30.16 -32.93 17.85
CA GLU A 340 -31.08 -32.65 18.97
C GLU A 340 -32.53 -32.46 18.51
N GLY A 341 -32.76 -31.84 17.34
CA GLY A 341 -34.10 -31.71 16.75
C GLY A 341 -34.73 -33.05 16.34
N ARG A 342 -33.92 -33.99 15.81
CA ARG A 342 -34.41 -35.33 15.43
C ARG A 342 -34.72 -36.24 16.62
N ILE A 343 -34.04 -36.06 17.76
CA ILE A 343 -34.32 -36.83 18.98
C ILE A 343 -35.58 -36.29 19.67
N ARG A 344 -35.79 -34.97 19.70
CA ARG A 344 -37.04 -34.36 20.19
C ARG A 344 -38.27 -34.76 19.38
N ASP A 345 -38.17 -34.79 18.04
CA ASP A 345 -39.29 -35.20 17.19
C ASP A 345 -39.61 -36.71 17.25
N LYS A 346 -38.65 -37.53 17.68
CA LYS A 346 -38.88 -38.98 17.89
C LYS A 346 -39.59 -39.23 19.23
N ASN A 347 -39.11 -38.59 20.30
CA ASN A 347 -39.75 -38.71 21.61
C ASN A 347 -41.18 -38.14 21.64
N ASN A 348 -41.45 -37.05 20.90
CA ASN A 348 -42.81 -36.49 20.77
C ASN A 348 -43.77 -37.34 19.90
N LYS A 349 -43.24 -38.27 19.09
CA LYS A 349 -44.08 -39.22 18.34
C LYS A 349 -44.42 -40.44 19.18
N ASP A 350 -43.50 -40.89 20.02
CA ASP A 350 -43.71 -42.06 20.88
C ASP A 350 -44.66 -41.74 22.06
N GLU A 351 -44.66 -40.51 22.59
CA GLU A 351 -45.63 -40.05 23.64
C GLU A 351 -47.06 -39.81 23.13
N LYS A 352 -47.30 -39.80 21.81
CA LYS A 352 -48.65 -39.66 21.22
C LYS A 352 -49.30 -40.98 20.84
N SER A 353 -48.64 -42.10 21.14
CA SER A 353 -49.10 -43.45 20.81
C SER A 353 -49.41 -44.34 22.03
N GLU A 354 -49.48 -43.77 23.23
CA GLU A 354 -50.09 -44.42 24.41
C GLU A 354 -51.47 -43.86 24.74
#